data_AF-A0A6A5QDR9-F1
#
_entry.id   AF-A0A6A5QDR9-F1
#
_cell.length_a   1.000
_cell.length_b   1.000
_cell.length_c   1.000
_cell.angle_alpha   90.00
_cell.angle_beta   90.00
_cell.angle_gamma   90.00
#
_symmetry.space_group_name_H-M   'P 1'
#
loop_
_entity.id
_entity.type
_entity.pdbx_description
1 polymer ?
#
loop_
_entity_poly.entity_id
_entity_poly.type
_entity_poly.pdbx_seq_one_letter_code
_entity_poly.pdbx_strand_id
1 'polypeptide(L)'
;MATNTPEAVITPGTIKSDLMTTNMFAPATEAEAVKTAMLNEINSPLLRLPPELRLLIFEYAVHCPGIVYKAKNNKASSHLRITNTSRQIFRETADLFYKTNTLTLHVWQIDNFVQALPEVGSQALRHIQLEEPSMELYFGSWAPRLEDLYEC
;
A
#
# COMPACT_ATOMS: atom_id res chain seq x y z
N MET A 1 -69.76 1.77 -37.96
CA MET A 1 -68.44 2.37 -38.12
C MET A 1 -67.51 1.72 -37.10
N ALA A 2 -66.64 0.85 -37.58
CA ALA A 2 -65.74 0.03 -36.75
C ALA A 2 -64.41 0.77 -36.55
N THR A 3 -63.97 0.91 -35.31
CA THR A 3 -62.65 1.44 -34.95
C THR A 3 -61.75 0.27 -34.56
N ASN A 4 -60.91 -0.16 -35.49
CA ASN A 4 -59.82 -1.10 -35.27
C ASN A 4 -58.61 -0.32 -34.73
N THR A 5 -58.12 -0.72 -33.55
CA THR A 5 -56.86 -0.25 -32.96
C THR A 5 -55.83 -1.38 -33.12
N PRO A 6 -54.66 -1.16 -33.76
CA PRO A 6 -53.66 -2.21 -33.91
C PRO A 6 -52.83 -2.43 -32.64
N GLU A 7 -52.65 -3.71 -32.31
CA GLU A 7 -51.82 -4.24 -31.23
C GLU A 7 -50.32 -4.00 -31.47
N ALA A 8 -49.61 -3.59 -30.43
CA ALA A 8 -48.16 -3.41 -30.45
C ALA A 8 -47.44 -4.76 -30.31
N VAL A 9 -46.69 -5.13 -31.33
CA VAL A 9 -45.82 -6.31 -31.37
C VAL A 9 -44.56 -6.03 -30.56
N ILE A 10 -44.37 -6.75 -29.45
CA ILE A 10 -43.14 -6.73 -28.65
C ILE A 10 -42.20 -7.82 -29.19
N THR A 11 -41.12 -7.42 -29.84
CA THR A 11 -40.01 -8.32 -30.20
C THR A 11 -39.03 -8.45 -29.03
N PRO A 12 -38.68 -9.66 -28.57
CA PRO A 12 -37.66 -9.85 -27.55
C PRO A 12 -36.26 -9.60 -28.15
N GLY A 13 -35.63 -8.52 -27.68
CA GLY A 13 -34.26 -8.16 -28.01
C GLY A 13 -33.27 -9.17 -27.44
N THR A 14 -32.47 -9.75 -28.33
CA THR A 14 -31.27 -10.54 -28.04
C THR A 14 -30.29 -9.72 -27.20
N ILE A 15 -30.17 -10.05 -25.91
CA ILE A 15 -29.09 -9.55 -25.05
C ILE A 15 -27.82 -10.30 -25.44
N LYS A 16 -27.02 -9.74 -26.34
CA LYS A 16 -25.62 -10.16 -26.50
C LYS A 16 -24.86 -9.66 -25.27
N SER A 17 -24.59 -10.58 -24.36
CA SER A 17 -23.62 -10.40 -23.29
C SER A 17 -22.21 -10.35 -23.90
N ASP A 18 -21.83 -9.20 -24.46
CA ASP A 18 -20.43 -8.88 -24.74
C ASP A 18 -19.76 -8.57 -23.40
N LEU A 19 -19.41 -9.64 -22.70
CA LEU A 19 -18.50 -9.62 -21.56
C LEU A 19 -17.10 -9.29 -22.13
N MET A 20 -16.85 -8.00 -22.35
CA MET A 20 -15.50 -7.53 -22.67
C MET A 20 -14.64 -7.73 -21.42
N THR A 21 -13.89 -8.84 -21.44
CA THR A 21 -12.72 -9.08 -20.60
C THR A 21 -11.75 -7.93 -20.82
N THR A 22 -11.92 -6.88 -20.01
CA THR A 22 -11.05 -5.71 -20.02
C THR A 22 -9.73 -6.14 -19.40
N ASN A 23 -8.75 -6.42 -20.26
CA ASN A 23 -7.36 -6.59 -19.89
C ASN A 23 -6.85 -5.29 -19.24
N MET A 24 -7.07 -5.14 -17.93
CA MET A 24 -6.75 -3.93 -17.14
C MET A 24 -5.25 -3.69 -16.89
N PHE A 25 -4.36 -4.50 -17.49
CA PHE A 25 -2.92 -4.41 -17.29
C PHE A 25 -2.14 -4.68 -18.57
N ALA A 26 -2.50 -4.01 -19.67
CA ALA A 26 -1.52 -3.79 -20.73
C ALA A 26 -0.43 -2.86 -20.15
N PRO A 27 0.88 -3.20 -20.25
CA PRO A 27 1.93 -2.27 -19.85
C PRO A 27 1.79 -1.02 -20.73
N ALA A 28 1.50 0.13 -20.10
CA ALA A 28 1.42 1.40 -20.79
C ALA A 28 2.66 1.57 -21.67
N THR A 29 2.44 1.93 -22.93
CA THR A 29 3.54 2.19 -23.86
C THR A 29 4.41 3.32 -23.28
N GLU A 30 5.72 3.32 -23.56
CA GLU A 30 6.65 4.31 -23.00
C GLU A 30 6.17 5.76 -23.28
N ALA A 31 5.57 5.99 -24.45
CA ALA A 31 4.96 7.26 -24.83
C ALA A 31 3.78 7.66 -23.91
N GLU A 32 2.93 6.72 -23.51
CA GLU A 32 1.82 6.98 -22.59
C GLU A 32 2.32 7.26 -21.16
N ALA A 33 3.37 6.56 -20.73
CA ALA A 33 4.01 6.81 -19.43
C ALA A 33 4.60 8.23 -19.36
N VAL A 34 5.28 8.67 -20.42
CA VAL A 34 5.82 10.03 -20.52
C VAL A 34 4.70 11.07 -20.52
N LYS A 35 3.65 10.86 -21.32
CA LYS A 35 2.49 11.77 -21.36
C LYS A 35 1.81 11.89 -19.99
N THR A 36 1.67 10.78 -19.29
CA THR A 36 1.08 10.74 -17.94
C THR A 36 1.97 11.45 -16.92
N ALA A 37 3.29 11.28 -17.00
CA ALA A 37 4.24 11.99 -16.15
C ALA A 37 4.16 13.52 -16.36
N MET A 38 4.13 13.97 -17.62
CA MET A 38 3.97 15.39 -17.95
C MET A 38 2.64 15.97 -17.44
N LEU A 39 1.53 15.23 -17.59
CA LEU A 39 0.24 15.66 -17.05
C LEU A 39 0.24 15.73 -15.52
N ASN A 40 0.90 14.79 -14.85
CA ASN A 40 1.02 14.81 -13.39
C ASN A 40 1.84 16.00 -12.90
N GLU A 41 2.93 16.33 -13.60
CA GLU A 41 3.77 17.49 -13.28
C GLU A 41 2.98 18.80 -13.44
N ILE A 42 2.18 18.93 -14.51
CA ILE A 42 1.31 20.08 -14.71
C ILE A 42 0.23 20.15 -13.65
N ASN A 43 -0.41 19.04 -13.28
CA ASN A 43 -1.60 19.05 -12.43
C ASN A 43 -1.32 18.96 -10.93
N SER A 44 -0.13 18.51 -10.51
CA SER A 44 0.21 18.33 -9.10
C SER A 44 1.01 19.52 -8.56
N PRO A 45 0.47 20.32 -7.62
CA PRO A 45 1.22 21.42 -6.99
C PRO A 45 2.51 20.94 -6.32
N LEU A 46 2.52 19.71 -5.78
CA LEU A 46 3.70 19.11 -5.15
C LEU A 46 4.79 18.82 -6.18
N LEU A 47 4.44 18.35 -7.38
CA LEU A 47 5.43 17.99 -8.41
C LEU A 47 6.02 19.21 -9.12
N ARG A 48 5.35 20.37 -9.08
CA ARG A 48 5.89 21.65 -9.56
C ARG A 48 7.01 22.21 -8.69
N LEU A 49 7.17 21.72 -7.46
CA LEU A 49 8.24 22.15 -6.59
C LEU A 49 9.59 21.58 -7.07
N PRO A 50 10.69 22.35 -6.93
CA PRO A 50 12.04 21.84 -7.11
C PRO A 50 12.27 20.57 -6.27
N PRO A 51 13.09 19.62 -6.76
CA PRO A 51 13.37 18.37 -6.06
C PRO A 51 13.82 18.57 -4.61
N GLU A 52 14.59 19.63 -4.33
CA GLU A 52 15.11 19.94 -3.01
C GLU A 52 13.99 20.22 -2.00
N LEU A 53 12.96 20.98 -2.42
CA LEU A 53 11.81 21.27 -1.56
C LEU A 53 10.91 20.04 -1.39
N ARG A 54 10.78 19.21 -2.43
CA ARG A 54 10.01 17.96 -2.33
C ARG A 54 10.65 17.01 -1.33
N LEU A 55 11.97 16.81 -1.43
CA LEU A 55 12.72 15.96 -0.50
C LEU A 55 12.58 16.45 0.94
N LEU A 56 12.64 17.76 1.18
CA LEU A 56 12.43 18.35 2.50
C LEU A 56 11.01 18.07 3.03
N ILE A 57 9.98 18.27 2.21
CA ILE A 57 8.59 17.91 2.58
C ILE A 57 8.47 16.42 2.91
N PHE A 58 9.08 15.57 2.09
CA PHE A 58 9.04 14.13 2.29
C PHE A 58 9.80 13.70 3.54
N GLU A 59 10.94 14.30 3.83
CA GLU A 59 11.68 14.06 5.06
C GLU A 59 10.78 14.33 6.29
N TYR A 60 10.09 15.47 6.34
CA TYR A 60 9.14 15.76 7.42
C TYR A 60 7.93 14.81 7.45
N ALA A 61 7.42 14.38 6.30
CA ALA A 61 6.25 13.52 6.23
C ALA A 61 6.55 12.04 6.55
N VAL A 62 7.78 11.61 6.24
CA VAL A 62 8.24 10.23 6.34
C VAL A 62 8.95 9.96 7.66
N HIS A 63 9.54 10.99 8.29
CA HIS A 63 10.18 10.85 9.58
C HIS A 63 9.16 10.52 10.67
N CYS A 64 9.17 9.28 11.13
CA CYS A 64 8.32 8.77 12.19
C CYS A 64 9.16 7.86 13.10
N PRO A 65 9.62 8.35 14.26
CA PRO A 65 10.42 7.52 15.15
C PRO A 65 9.59 6.32 15.65
N GLY A 66 10.18 5.12 15.57
CA GLY A 66 9.58 3.90 16.14
C GLY A 66 8.51 3.23 15.25
N ILE A 67 8.79 3.04 13.96
CA ILE A 67 7.86 2.33 13.07
C ILE A 67 7.89 0.84 13.40
N VAL A 68 6.79 0.32 13.95
CA VAL A 68 6.60 -1.12 14.16
C VAL A 68 6.09 -1.78 12.87
N TYR A 69 6.85 -2.75 12.37
CA TYR A 69 6.45 -3.54 11.22
C TYR A 69 5.34 -4.52 11.59
N LYS A 70 4.25 -4.52 10.80
CA LYS A 70 3.08 -5.39 11.04
C LYS A 70 2.85 -6.28 9.83
N ALA A 71 3.34 -7.52 9.90
CA ALA A 71 3.27 -8.49 8.81
C ALA A 71 1.84 -8.88 8.36
N LYS A 72 0.82 -8.77 9.24
CA LYS A 72 -0.50 -9.40 9.02
C LYS A 72 -1.68 -8.48 8.71
N ASN A 73 -1.55 -7.17 8.94
CA ASN A 73 -2.65 -6.24 8.69
C ASN A 73 -2.23 -5.27 7.59
N ASN A 74 -2.68 -5.52 6.35
CA ASN A 74 -2.50 -4.71 5.14
C ASN A 74 -2.89 -3.22 5.26
N LYS A 75 -3.21 -2.72 6.45
CA LYS A 75 -3.14 -1.30 6.77
C LYS A 75 -1.65 -0.95 6.88
N ALA A 76 -1.02 -0.81 5.71
CA ALA A 76 0.28 -0.17 5.58
C ALA A 76 0.31 1.04 6.51
N SER A 77 1.37 1.17 7.31
CA SER A 77 1.54 2.35 8.17
C SER A 77 1.27 3.59 7.32
N SER A 78 0.61 4.60 7.87
CA SER A 78 0.26 5.83 7.12
C SER A 78 1.44 6.40 6.32
N HIS A 79 2.66 6.19 6.81
CA HIS A 79 3.92 6.58 6.18
C HIS A 79 4.26 5.80 4.90
N LEU A 80 3.95 4.50 4.84
CA LEU A 80 4.07 3.69 3.62
C LEU A 80 2.99 4.03 2.58
N ARG A 81 1.95 4.80 2.93
CA ARG A 81 0.95 5.22 1.94
C ARG A 81 1.52 6.25 0.98
N ILE A 82 2.40 7.14 1.45
CA ILE A 82 3.06 8.16 0.60
C ILE A 82 3.88 7.46 -0.50
N THR A 83 4.66 6.44 -0.11
CA THR A 83 5.47 5.65 -1.05
C THR A 83 4.62 4.91 -2.07
N ASN A 84 3.35 4.63 -1.77
CA ASN A 84 2.44 3.90 -2.66
C ASN A 84 1.60 4.80 -3.60
N THR A 85 1.73 6.13 -3.55
CA THR A 85 0.90 7.03 -4.36
C THR A 85 1.35 7.15 -5.82
N SER A 86 2.67 7.19 -6.07
CA SER A 86 3.25 7.36 -7.40
C SER A 86 4.62 6.70 -7.46
N ARG A 87 4.98 6.13 -8.63
CA ARG A 87 6.33 5.58 -8.87
C ARG A 87 7.42 6.65 -8.73
N GLN A 88 7.11 7.89 -9.10
CA GLN A 88 8.05 9.01 -8.94
C GLN A 88 8.30 9.30 -7.46
N ILE A 89 7.22 9.46 -6.69
CA ILE A 89 7.30 9.72 -5.25
C ILE A 89 7.99 8.55 -4.54
N PHE A 90 7.67 7.32 -4.90
CA PHE A 90 8.35 6.13 -4.37
C PHE A 90 9.88 6.22 -4.55
N ARG A 91 10.36 6.55 -5.75
CA ARG A 91 11.81 6.66 -6.02
C ARG A 91 12.47 7.75 -5.19
N GLU A 92 11.80 8.89 -5.01
CA GLU A 92 12.33 10.01 -4.24
C GLU A 92 12.31 9.77 -2.72
N THR A 93 11.33 9.00 -2.23
CA THR A 93 11.05 8.88 -0.79
C THR A 93 11.45 7.56 -0.17
N ALA A 94 11.61 6.48 -0.95
CA ALA A 94 11.95 5.18 -0.42
C ALA A 94 13.32 5.20 0.29
N ASP A 95 14.34 5.80 -0.33
CA ASP A 95 15.66 5.94 0.29
C ASP A 95 15.59 6.69 1.62
N LEU A 96 14.90 7.85 1.63
CA LEU A 96 14.68 8.64 2.84
C LEU A 96 13.96 7.85 3.93
N PHE A 97 12.93 7.07 3.57
CA PHE A 97 12.18 6.24 4.52
C PHE A 97 13.07 5.27 5.27
N TYR A 98 13.87 4.48 4.54
CA TYR A 98 14.72 3.45 5.15
C TYR A 98 15.96 4.02 5.83
N LYS A 99 16.43 5.19 5.39
CA LYS A 99 17.61 5.87 5.95
C LYS A 99 17.32 6.58 7.27
N THR A 100 16.15 7.20 7.40
CA THR A 100 15.82 8.08 8.54
C THR A 100 15.07 7.39 9.67
N ASN A 101 14.39 6.27 9.38
CA ASN A 101 13.56 5.59 10.37
C ASN A 101 14.27 4.38 10.97
N THR A 102 13.98 4.11 12.24
CA THR A 102 14.30 2.83 12.89
C THR A 102 13.10 1.91 12.76
N LEU A 103 13.30 0.74 12.14
CA LEU A 103 12.25 -0.25 11.97
C LEU A 103 12.27 -1.23 13.13
N THR A 104 11.17 -1.32 13.85
CA THR A 104 10.99 -2.30 14.93
C THR A 104 10.31 -3.54 14.38
N LEU A 105 10.95 -4.69 14.54
CA LEU A 105 10.53 -5.98 14.00
C LEU A 105 10.50 -7.01 15.13
N HIS A 106 9.52 -7.91 15.12
CA HIS A 106 9.64 -9.12 15.91
C HIS A 106 10.57 -10.13 15.23
N VAL A 107 11.24 -10.97 16.01
CA VAL A 107 12.21 -11.96 15.51
C VAL A 107 11.61 -12.87 14.42
N TRP A 108 10.37 -13.34 14.62
CA TRP A 108 9.67 -14.20 13.67
C TRP A 108 9.20 -13.48 12.38
N GLN A 109 9.34 -12.15 12.29
CA GLN A 109 9.00 -11.36 11.11
C GLN A 109 10.20 -11.12 10.18
N ILE A 110 11.43 -11.41 10.62
CA ILE A 110 12.65 -11.06 9.89
C ILE A 110 12.64 -11.66 8.48
N ASP A 111 12.34 -12.95 8.33
CA ASP A 111 12.37 -13.61 7.02
C ASP A 111 11.39 -12.99 6.03
N ASN A 112 10.15 -12.76 6.48
CA ASN A 112 9.11 -12.13 5.66
C ASN A 112 9.48 -10.69 5.31
N PHE A 113 10.06 -9.95 6.26
CA PHE A 113 10.52 -8.59 6.03
C PHE A 113 11.63 -8.55 4.98
N VAL A 114 12.64 -9.41 5.10
CA VAL A 114 13.76 -9.49 4.16
C VAL A 114 13.27 -9.86 2.76
N GLN A 115 12.34 -10.80 2.64
CA GLN A 115 11.76 -11.18 1.34
C GLN A 115 10.90 -10.07 0.71
N ALA A 116 10.22 -9.27 1.55
CA ALA A 116 9.38 -8.16 1.10
C ALA A 116 10.14 -6.83 0.90
N LEU A 117 11.42 -6.76 1.29
CA LEU A 117 12.20 -5.54 1.26
C LEU A 117 12.55 -5.16 -0.19
N PRO A 118 12.17 -3.96 -0.66
CA PRO A 118 12.58 -3.48 -1.99
C PRO A 118 14.10 -3.32 -2.06
N GLU A 119 14.67 -3.41 -3.25
CA GLU A 119 16.12 -3.22 -3.47
C GLU A 119 16.64 -1.87 -2.97
N VAL A 120 15.86 -0.79 -3.16
CA VAL A 120 16.21 0.53 -2.60
C VAL A 120 16.28 0.47 -1.07
N GLY A 121 15.36 -0.27 -0.46
CA GLY A 121 15.32 -0.44 0.99
C GLY A 121 16.48 -1.26 1.52
N SER A 122 16.92 -2.30 0.81
CA SER A 122 18.05 -3.12 1.26
C SER A 122 19.37 -2.34 1.30
N GLN A 123 19.55 -1.36 0.41
CA GLN A 123 20.74 -0.49 0.38
C GLN A 123 20.67 0.66 1.39
N ALA A 124 19.46 1.18 1.63
CA ALA A 124 19.22 2.37 2.43
C ALA A 124 18.98 2.07 3.92
N LEU A 125 18.55 0.86 4.28
CA LEU A 125 18.25 0.48 5.66
C LEU A 125 19.49 0.57 6.55
N ARG A 126 19.39 1.30 7.66
CA ARG A 126 20.49 1.51 8.62
C ARG A 126 20.19 0.98 10.01
N HIS A 127 18.96 1.10 10.46
CA HIS A 127 18.59 0.81 11.85
C HIS A 127 17.40 -0.15 11.91
N ILE A 128 17.65 -1.32 12.50
CA ILE A 128 16.63 -2.31 12.84
C ILE A 128 16.68 -2.50 14.35
N GLN A 129 15.52 -2.41 14.99
CA GLN A 129 15.33 -2.79 16.37
C GLN A 129 14.55 -4.10 16.41
N LEU A 130 15.07 -5.08 17.13
CA LEU A 130 14.36 -6.33 17.37
C LEU A 130 13.60 -6.20 18.69
N GLU A 131 12.29 -6.38 18.62
CA GLU A 131 11.42 -6.38 19.79
C GLU A 131 11.05 -7.80 20.15
N GLU A 132 11.41 -8.19 21.38
CA GLU A 132 10.99 -9.46 21.94
C GLU A 132 9.46 -9.43 22.12
N PRO A 133 8.73 -10.38 21.52
CA PRO A 133 7.29 -10.41 21.70
C PRO A 133 6.96 -10.60 23.18
N SER A 134 6.16 -9.70 23.75
CA SER A 134 5.69 -9.89 25.12
C SER A 134 4.97 -11.24 25.22
N MET A 135 5.30 -12.04 26.25
CA MET A 135 4.67 -13.35 26.45
C MET A 135 3.13 -13.25 26.52
N GLU A 136 2.60 -12.08 26.90
CA GLU A 136 1.17 -11.76 26.92
C GLU A 136 0.47 -11.98 25.57
N LEU A 137 1.18 -11.85 24.44
CA LEU A 137 0.60 -12.07 23.11
C LEU A 137 0.54 -13.56 22.70
N TYR A 138 1.37 -14.42 23.29
CA TYR A 138 1.36 -15.86 23.02
C TYR A 138 0.33 -16.60 23.87
N PHE A 139 0.12 -16.12 25.10
CA PHE A 139 -0.90 -16.66 26.01
C PHE A 139 -2.21 -15.89 25.86
N GLY A 140 -2.75 -15.80 24.63
CA GLY A 140 -4.09 -15.23 24.45
C GLY A 140 -5.08 -16.00 25.34
N SER A 141 -5.62 -15.35 26.38
CA SER A 141 -6.67 -15.75 27.36
C SER A 141 -6.77 -17.22 27.85
N TRP A 142 -5.86 -18.09 27.46
CA TRP A 142 -5.87 -19.55 27.67
C TRP A 142 -4.74 -19.99 28.61
N ALA A 143 -3.84 -19.08 29.00
CA ALA A 143 -2.99 -19.36 30.16
C ALA A 143 -3.90 -19.43 31.39
N PRO A 144 -3.99 -20.58 32.09
CA PRO A 144 -4.61 -20.61 33.41
C PRO A 144 -3.92 -19.52 34.25
N ARG A 145 -4.69 -18.79 35.06
CA ARG A 145 -4.06 -17.83 35.96
C ARG A 145 -3.04 -18.61 36.77
N LEU A 146 -1.81 -18.08 36.90
CA LEU A 146 -0.80 -18.70 37.76
C LEU A 146 -1.33 -18.91 39.19
N GLU A 147 -2.34 -18.13 39.59
CA GLU A 147 -3.12 -18.29 40.82
C GLU A 147 -3.84 -19.64 40.94
N ASP A 148 -4.28 -20.25 39.83
CA ASP A 148 -5.00 -21.54 39.80
C ASP A 148 -4.05 -22.76 39.89
N LEU A 149 -2.72 -22.55 39.81
CA LEU A 149 -1.72 -23.63 39.84
C LEU A 149 -1.06 -23.83 41.21
N TYR A 150 -1.39 -23.01 42.21
CA TYR A 150 -0.83 -23.10 43.57
C TYR A 150 -1.84 -23.50 44.66
N GLU A 151 -3.08 -23.85 44.31
CA GLU A 151 -3.99 -24.54 45.24
C GLU A 151 -3.78 -26.05 45.14
N CYS A 152 -2.81 -26.56 45.90
CA CYS A 152 -2.72 -27.97 46.30
C CYS A 152 -2.60 -28.04 47.82
#